data_AF-A0A6P0ZZ92-F1
#
_entry.id   AF-A0A6P0ZZ92-F1
#
_cell.length_a   1.000
_cell.length_b   1.000
_cell.length_c   1.000
_cell.angle_alpha   90.00
_cell.angle_beta   90.00
_cell.angle_gamma   90.00
#
_symmetry.space_group_name_H-M   'P 1'
#
loop_
_entity.id
_entity.type
_entity.pdbx_description
1 polymer ?
#
loop_
_entity_poly.entity_id
_entity_poly.type
_entity_poly.pdbx_seq_one_letter_code
_entity_poly.pdbx_strand_id
1 'polypeptide(L)'
;MKTSFDGQFISNRLQIFSNAIEAVVTTSLLWYGAWLVIQNQLTIGQLVAFNMLLGNIITPFKRLTVLWNQFQKVVIAMERINDVLDAEPEEDLLNQARQSLPSIQGNITFNNVTFRYHPESDLNVLENL
;
A
#
# COMPACT_ATOMS: atom_id res chain seq x y z
N MET A 1 -13.02 -3.14 -2.68
CA MET A 1 -12.95 -2.22 -1.50
C MET A 1 -12.32 -2.85 -0.23
N LYS A 2 -11.90 -4.13 -0.23
CA LYS A 2 -11.23 -4.77 0.93
C LYS A 2 -9.69 -4.63 0.97
N THR A 3 -9.05 -4.21 -0.13
CA THR A 3 -7.58 -4.18 -0.25
C THR A 3 -6.91 -2.89 0.25
N SER A 4 -7.65 -1.83 0.59
CA SER A 4 -7.07 -0.58 1.13
C SER A 4 -6.84 -0.61 2.64
N PHE A 5 -7.45 -1.55 3.37
CA PHE A 5 -7.29 -1.67 4.82
C PHE A 5 -6.00 -2.39 5.21
N ASP A 6 -5.59 -3.42 4.46
CA ASP A 6 -4.41 -4.22 4.80
C ASP A 6 -3.11 -3.41 4.73
N GLY A 7 -2.99 -2.49 3.77
CA GLY A 7 -1.82 -1.62 3.63
C GLY A 7 -1.63 -0.66 4.82
N GLN A 8 -2.72 -0.16 5.42
CA GLN A 8 -2.68 0.71 6.60
C GLN A 8 -2.41 -0.07 7.89
N PHE A 9 -2.94 -1.29 8.01
CA PHE A 9 -2.63 -2.16 9.15
C PHE A 9 -1.17 -2.63 9.15
N ILE A 10 -0.60 -2.94 7.98
CA ILE A 10 0.83 -3.30 7.85
C ILE A 10 1.73 -2.13 8.27
N SER A 11 1.43 -0.91 7.80
CA SER A 11 2.23 0.25 8.21
C SER A 11 2.10 0.55 9.71
N ASN A 12 0.89 0.42 10.26
CA ASN A 12 0.67 0.69 11.69
C ASN A 12 1.37 -0.35 12.57
N ARG A 13 1.36 -1.63 12.17
CA ARG A 13 2.09 -2.70 12.87
C ARG A 13 3.60 -2.52 12.83
N LEU A 14 4.15 -2.14 11.68
CA LEU A 14 5.59 -1.85 11.55
C LEU A 14 6.02 -0.66 12.41
N GLN A 15 5.18 0.37 12.49
CA GLN A 15 5.45 1.55 13.31
C GLN A 15 5.43 1.22 14.81
N ILE A 16 4.43 0.45 15.27
CA ILE A 16 4.36 -0.01 16.66
C ILE A 16 5.57 -0.90 17.00
N PHE A 17 5.96 -1.81 16.10
CA PHE A 17 7.12 -2.68 16.31
C PHE A 17 8.43 -1.90 16.41
N SER A 18 8.63 -0.92 15.53
CA SER A 18 9.80 -0.05 15.56
C SER A 18 9.87 0.78 16.86
N ASN A 19 8.73 1.28 17.34
CA ASN A 19 8.68 2.07 18.58
C ASN A 19 8.89 1.18 19.81
N ALA A 20 8.36 -0.04 19.82
CA ALA A 20 8.57 -1.00 20.89
C ALA A 20 10.05 -1.40 21.01
N ILE A 21 10.72 -1.66 19.88
CA ILE A 21 12.16 -1.95 19.88
C ILE A 21 12.95 -0.76 20.44
N GLU A 22 12.65 0.46 20.00
CA GLU A 22 13.34 1.65 20.48
C GLU A 22 13.14 1.86 21.98
N ALA A 23 11.92 1.67 22.49
CA ALA A 23 11.62 1.75 23.90
C ALA A 23 12.40 0.70 24.70
N VAL A 24 12.37 -0.57 24.27
CA VAL A 24 13.12 -1.66 24.92
C VAL A 24 14.61 -1.36 24.91
N VAL A 25 15.19 -0.98 23.77
CA VAL A 25 16.62 -0.67 23.64
C VAL A 25 17.01 0.50 24.55
N THR A 26 16.23 1.59 24.53
CA THR A 26 16.52 2.79 25.33
C THR A 26 16.40 2.52 26.82
N THR A 27 15.35 1.83 27.26
CA THR A 27 15.17 1.42 28.65
C THR A 27 16.28 0.48 29.10
N SER A 28 16.63 -0.52 28.29
CA SER A 28 17.73 -1.46 28.60
C SER A 28 19.05 -0.72 28.75
N LEU A 29 19.32 0.21 27.83
CA LEU A 29 20.52 1.03 27.84
C LEU A 29 20.60 1.91 29.09
N LEU A 30 19.51 2.61 29.43
CA LEU A 30 19.49 3.48 30.61
C LEU A 30 19.61 2.67 31.90
N TRP A 31 18.91 1.54 32.00
CA TRP A 31 18.97 0.67 33.18
C TRP A 31 20.37 0.10 33.40
N TYR A 32 20.92 -0.56 32.38
CA TYR A 32 22.24 -1.20 32.47
C TYR A 32 23.37 -0.17 32.55
N GLY A 33 23.25 0.91 31.77
CA GLY A 33 24.19 2.04 31.79
C GLY A 33 24.23 2.74 33.14
N ALA A 34 23.08 3.01 33.77
CA ALA A 34 23.03 3.59 35.10
C ALA A 34 23.69 2.68 36.15
N TRP A 35 23.47 1.37 36.08
CA TRP A 35 24.12 0.41 36.97
C TRP A 35 25.65 0.42 36.84
N LEU A 36 26.18 0.50 35.61
CA LEU A 36 27.62 0.62 35.35
C LEU A 36 28.22 1.94 35.86
N VAL A 37 27.45 3.02 35.79
CA VAL A 37 27.86 4.33 36.35
C VAL A 37 27.97 4.27 37.87
N ILE A 38 27.01 3.61 38.55
CA ILE A 38 27.03 3.43 40.01
C ILE A 38 28.25 2.59 40.44
N GLN A 39 28.68 1.64 39.62
CA GLN A 39 29.90 0.85 39.87
C GLN A 39 31.21 1.58 39.50
N ASN A 40 31.16 2.86 39.13
CA ASN A 40 32.32 3.63 38.65
C ASN A 40 33.03 3.01 37.41
N GLN A 41 32.36 2.12 36.67
CA GLN A 41 32.91 1.55 35.43
C GLN A 41 32.69 2.47 34.22
N LEU A 42 31.70 3.35 34.31
CA LEU A 42 31.35 4.34 33.28
C LEU A 42 31.07 5.69 33.94
N THR A 43 31.38 6.77 33.24
CA THR A 43 30.96 8.12 33.65
C THR A 43 29.58 8.44 33.08
N ILE A 44 28.87 9.37 33.74
CA ILE A 44 27.59 9.90 33.25
C ILE A 44 27.75 10.47 31.83
N GLY A 45 28.85 11.19 31.56
CA GLY A 45 29.12 11.75 30.24
C GLY A 45 29.29 10.69 29.15
N GLN A 46 29.95 9.57 29.46
CA GLN A 46 30.10 8.45 28.53
C GLN A 46 28.75 7.78 28.24
N LEU A 47 27.87 7.63 29.24
CA LEU A 47 26.52 7.10 29.04
C LEU A 47 25.68 7.98 28.10
N VAL A 48 25.70 9.31 28.32
CA VAL A 48 25.00 10.28 27.47
C VAL A 48 25.55 10.25 26.04
N ALA A 49 26.87 10.26 25.88
CA ALA A 49 27.52 10.19 24.57
C ALA A 49 27.15 8.91 23.83
N PHE A 50 27.14 7.76 24.52
CA PHE A 50 26.73 6.49 23.93
C PHE A 50 25.26 6.51 23.50
N ASN A 51 24.35 7.05 24.32
CA ASN A 51 22.94 7.19 23.96
C ASN A 51 22.75 8.04 22.69
N MET A 52 23.47 9.15 22.56
CA MET A 52 23.44 10.00 21.36
C MET A 52 23.96 9.27 20.12
N LEU A 53 25.09 8.56 20.24
CA LEU A 53 25.65 7.76 19.15
C LEU A 53 24.69 6.64 18.71
N LEU A 54 24.02 6.00 19.68
CA LEU A 54 23.04 4.96 19.40
C LEU A 54 21.85 5.51 18.61
N GLY A 55 21.35 6.70 18.98
CA GLY A 55 20.28 7.38 18.24
C GLY A 55 20.67 7.69 16.79
N ASN A 56 21.92 8.11 16.57
CA ASN A 56 22.47 8.35 15.23
C ASN A 56 22.57 7.07 14.40
N ILE A 57 22.78 5.91 15.03
CA ILE A 57 22.78 4.61 14.37
C ILE A 57 21.36 4.12 14.10
N ILE A 58 20.41 4.24 15.04
CA ILE A 58 19.05 3.71 14.85
C ILE A 58 18.30 4.46 13.73
N THR A 59 18.51 5.77 13.61
CA THR A 59 17.82 6.63 12.64
C THR A 59 17.94 6.14 11.18
N PRO A 60 19.13 5.87 10.61
CA PRO A 60 19.26 5.35 9.25
C PRO A 60 18.62 3.97 9.06
N PHE A 61 18.61 3.10 10.07
CA PHE A 61 17.94 1.79 9.97
C PHE A 61 16.41 1.95 9.88
N LYS A 62 15.83 2.88 10.64
CA LYS A 62 14.41 3.23 10.50
C LYS A 62 14.08 3.72 9.09
N ARG A 63 14.94 4.57 8.52
CA ARG A 63 14.77 5.08 7.14
C ARG A 63 14.81 3.94 6.12
N LEU A 64 15.67 2.96 6.29
CA LEU A 64 15.75 1.80 5.40
C LEU A 64 14.42 1.01 5.36
N THR A 65 13.77 0.86 6.51
CA THR A 65 12.44 0.20 6.59
C THR A 65 11.38 0.98 5.81
N VAL A 66 11.40 2.32 5.90
CA VAL A 66 10.48 3.18 5.14
C VAL A 66 10.75 3.07 3.63
N LEU A 67 12.01 3.09 3.22
CA LEU A 67 12.40 2.94 1.81
C LEU A 67 11.97 1.57 1.27
N TRP A 68 12.09 0.50 2.06
CA TRP A 68 11.61 -0.82 1.67
C TRP A 68 10.11 -0.84 1.38
N ASN A 69 9.32 -0.21 2.25
CA ASN A 69 7.87 -0.08 2.02
C ASN A 69 7.54 0.76 0.77
N GLN A 70 8.33 1.80 0.48
CA GLN A 70 8.17 2.58 -0.74
C GLN A 70 8.49 1.75 -1.98
N PHE A 71 9.55 0.96 -1.93
CA PHE A 71 9.92 0.05 -3.02
C PHE A 71 8.81 -0.96 -3.32
N GLN A 72 8.20 -1.57 -2.31
CA GLN A 72 7.05 -2.47 -2.50
C GLN A 72 5.88 -1.78 -3.22
N LYS A 73 5.59 -0.51 -2.89
CA LYS A 73 4.54 0.25 -3.58
C LYS A 73 4.85 0.48 -5.05
N VAL A 74 6.12 0.74 -5.39
CA VAL A 74 6.55 0.92 -6.78
C VAL A 74 6.36 -0.38 -7.57
N VAL A 75 6.72 -1.54 -6.99
CA VAL A 75 6.52 -2.84 -7.62
C VAL A 75 5.02 -3.08 -7.92
N ILE A 76 4.14 -2.88 -6.95
CA ILE A 76 2.69 -3.05 -7.13
C ILE A 76 2.14 -2.07 -8.19
N ALA A 77 2.64 -0.83 -8.21
CA ALA A 77 2.23 0.15 -9.22
C ALA A 77 2.64 -0.29 -10.63
N MET A 78 3.83 -0.88 -10.78
CA MET A 78 4.28 -1.43 -12.06
C MET A 78 3.42 -2.61 -12.50
N GLU A 79 3.07 -3.53 -11.60
CA GLU A 79 2.13 -4.63 -11.91
C GLU A 79 0.80 -4.08 -12.44
N ARG A 80 0.22 -3.08 -11.78
CA ARG A 80 -1.03 -2.44 -12.24
C ARG A 80 -0.91 -1.73 -13.58
N ILE A 81 0.25 -1.14 -13.88
CA ILE A 81 0.48 -0.53 -15.19
C ILE A 81 0.48 -1.62 -16.26
N ASN A 82 1.16 -2.75 -16.01
CA ASN A 82 1.14 -3.89 -16.92
C ASN A 82 -0.28 -4.43 -17.11
N ASP A 83 -1.06 -4.58 -16.04
CA ASP A 83 -2.47 -5.02 -16.13
C ASP A 83 -3.30 -4.13 -17.07
N VAL A 84 -3.05 -2.81 -17.09
CA VAL A 84 -3.76 -1.87 -17.97
C VAL A 84 -3.25 -1.93 -19.40
N LEU A 85 -1.93 -2.11 -19.59
CA LEU A 85 -1.33 -2.21 -20.91
C LEU A 85 -1.69 -3.53 -21.62
N ASP A 86 -1.79 -4.62 -20.85
CA ASP A 86 -2.15 -5.96 -21.33
C ASP A 86 -3.66 -6.18 -21.39
N ALA A 87 -4.47 -5.24 -20.88
CA ALA A 87 -5.92 -5.34 -20.94
C ALA A 87 -6.41 -5.32 -22.39
N GLU A 88 -7.12 -6.38 -22.79
CA GLU A 88 -7.80 -6.41 -24.08
C GLU A 88 -8.97 -5.41 -24.08
N PRO A 89 -9.11 -4.56 -25.12
CA PRO A 89 -10.23 -3.64 -25.22
C PRO A 89 -11.55 -4.41 -25.40
N GLU A 90 -12.60 -3.98 -24.69
CA GLU A 90 -13.93 -4.62 -24.74
C GLU A 90 -14.56 -4.59 -26.14
N GLU A 91 -14.27 -3.56 -26.92
CA GLU A 91 -14.65 -3.47 -28.34
C GLU A 91 -13.41 -3.28 -29.21
N ASP A 92 -13.27 -4.13 -30.23
CA ASP A 92 -12.19 -4.02 -31.21
C ASP A 92 -12.50 -2.90 -32.21
N LEU A 93 -12.30 -1.66 -31.76
CA LEU A 93 -12.50 -0.45 -32.56
C LEU A 93 -11.55 -0.35 -33.77
N LEU A 94 -10.49 -1.16 -33.81
CA LEU A 94 -9.48 -1.15 -34.87
C LEU A 94 -9.76 -2.18 -35.96
N ASN A 95 -10.27 -3.37 -35.62
CA ASN A 95 -10.51 -4.43 -36.61
C ASN A 95 -11.98 -4.59 -37.03
N GLN A 96 -12.96 -4.00 -36.33
CA GLN A 96 -14.35 -4.02 -36.78
C GLN A 96 -14.71 -2.75 -37.55
N ALA A 97 -14.84 -2.89 -38.87
CA ALA A 97 -15.38 -1.85 -39.73
C ALA A 97 -16.81 -1.53 -39.30
N ARG A 98 -17.03 -0.35 -38.69
CA ARG A 98 -18.38 0.13 -38.39
C ARG A 98 -19.17 0.24 -39.68
N GLN A 99 -20.35 -0.35 -39.72
CA GLN A 99 -21.24 -0.19 -40.86
C GLN A 99 -21.63 1.29 -41.00
N SER A 100 -21.46 1.83 -42.20
CA SER A 100 -21.93 3.18 -42.51
C SER A 100 -23.46 3.16 -42.53
N LEU A 101 -24.07 3.79 -41.54
CA LEU A 101 -25.53 3.87 -41.43
C LEU A 101 -26.06 4.98 -42.35
N PRO A 102 -27.12 4.74 -43.13
CA PRO A 102 -27.83 5.79 -43.85
C PRO A 102 -28.55 6.74 -42.86
N SER A 103 -29.20 7.79 -43.39
CA SER A 103 -29.89 8.79 -42.55
C SER A 103 -30.82 8.13 -41.52
N ILE A 104 -30.49 8.34 -40.24
CA ILE A 104 -31.14 7.69 -39.11
C ILE A 104 -32.44 8.42 -38.80
N GLN A 105 -33.57 7.69 -38.80
CA GLN A 105 -34.91 8.24 -38.54
C GLN A 105 -35.27 8.31 -37.04
N GLY A 106 -34.43 7.76 -36.15
CA GLY A 106 -34.58 7.87 -34.70
C GLY A 106 -35.55 6.88 -34.05
N ASN A 107 -35.99 5.84 -34.76
CA ASN A 107 -36.81 4.77 -34.18
C ASN A 107 -35.94 3.85 -33.31
N ILE A 108 -36.14 3.89 -31.98
CA ILE A 108 -35.43 3.04 -31.01
C ILE A 108 -36.43 2.01 -30.47
N THR A 109 -36.03 0.74 -30.43
CA THR A 109 -36.84 -0.35 -29.87
C THR A 109 -35.96 -1.21 -29.00
N PHE A 110 -36.45 -1.55 -27.81
CA PHE A 110 -35.84 -2.51 -26.91
C PHE A 110 -36.53 -3.86 -27.14
N ASN A 111 -35.75 -4.92 -27.30
CA ASN A 111 -36.26 -6.26 -27.55
C ASN A 111 -35.58 -7.24 -26.58
N ASN A 112 -36.29 -7.59 -25.51
CA ASN A 112 -35.85 -8.53 -24.47
C ASN A 112 -34.49 -8.17 -23.88
N VAL A 113 -34.26 -6.89 -23.59
CA VAL A 113 -32.98 -6.41 -23.07
C VAL A 113 -32.87 -6.69 -21.58
N THR A 114 -31.81 -7.40 -21.21
CA THR A 114 -31.43 -7.67 -19.82
C THR A 114 -30.04 -7.13 -19.58
N PHE A 115 -29.86 -6.35 -18.49
CA PHE A 115 -28.60 -5.68 -18.20
C PHE A 115 -28.24 -5.75 -16.71
N ARG A 116 -26.95 -5.94 -16.45
CA ARG A 116 -26.32 -5.85 -15.13
C ARG A 116 -24.99 -5.10 -15.23
N TYR A 117 -24.67 -4.30 -14.21
CA TYR A 117 -23.45 -3.49 -14.20
C TYR A 117 -22.17 -4.29 -13.98
N HIS A 118 -22.24 -5.37 -13.21
CA HIS A 118 -21.11 -6.27 -12.98
C HIS A 118 -21.56 -7.68 -13.34
N PRO A 119 -20.74 -8.47 -14.05
CA PRO A 119 -21.07 -9.87 -14.37
C PRO A 119 -21.44 -10.68 -13.12
N GLU A 120 -20.68 -10.44 -12.04
CA GLU A 120 -20.80 -11.06 -10.72
C GLU A 120 -21.98 -10.54 -9.86
N SER A 121 -22.74 -9.55 -10.34
CA SER A 121 -23.91 -9.04 -9.61
C SER A 121 -25.06 -10.04 -9.69
N ASP A 122 -25.60 -10.49 -8.56
CA ASP A 122 -26.72 -11.43 -8.54
C ASP A 122 -28.01 -10.85 -9.15
N LEU A 123 -28.15 -9.51 -9.16
CA LEU A 123 -29.35 -8.82 -9.61
C LEU A 123 -29.14 -8.16 -10.98
N ASN A 124 -30.14 -8.37 -11.85
CA ASN A 124 -30.30 -7.60 -13.07
C ASN A 124 -30.96 -6.25 -12.75
N VAL A 125 -30.50 -5.18 -13.40
CA VAL A 125 -31.10 -3.83 -13.29
C VAL A 125 -32.20 -3.65 -14.31
N LEU A 126 -32.01 -4.18 -15.52
CA LEU A 126 -33.04 -4.31 -16.54
C LEU A 126 -33.28 -5.79 -16.78
N GLU A 127 -34.54 -6.18 -16.89
CA GLU A 127 -34.93 -7.56 -17.14
C GLU A 127 -36.05 -7.58 -18.18
N ASN A 128 -35.75 -8.23 -19.32
CA ASN A 128 -36.70 -8.46 -20.40
C ASN A 128 -37.45 -7.20 -20.87
N LEU A 129 -36.70 -6.11 -21.07
CA LEU A 129 -37.21 -4.82 -21.55
C LEU A 129 -37.47 -4.82 -23.06
#